data_AF-A0A951UFS2-F1
#
_entry.id   AF-A0A951UFS2-F1
#
_cell.length_a   1.000
_cell.length_b   1.000
_cell.length_c   1.000
_cell.angle_alpha   90.00
_cell.angle_beta   90.00
_cell.angle_gamma   90.00
#
_symmetry.space_group_name_H-M   'P 1'
#
loop_
_entity.id
_entity.type
_entity.pdbx_description
1 polymer ?
#
loop_
_entity_poly.entity_id
_entity_poly.type
_entity_poly.pdbx_seq_one_letter_code
_entity_poly.pdbx_strand_id
1 'polypeptide(L)'
;MIQLSHYPAAITQAAQRVNELDSQLMAVQQQINRFEGNADRVAAFDMDLKNDAQRKARRFEVLLVNQEYQKAMDMLLQLTADKANAIAHLEYLRNQFSVAKLEARLAIAQQLTDFESRELVGL
;
A
#
# COMPACT_ATOMS: atom_id res chain seq x y z
N MET A 1 -3.27 -3.55 24.15
CA MET A 1 -4.32 -3.94 23.18
C MET A 1 -5.29 -2.78 23.01
N ILE A 2 -5.70 -2.50 21.77
CA ILE A 2 -6.76 -1.52 21.47
C ILE A 2 -8.11 -2.06 21.98
N GLN A 3 -9.01 -1.21 22.47
CA GLN A 3 -10.36 -1.64 22.86
C GLN A 3 -11.15 -2.09 21.62
N LEU A 4 -11.99 -3.13 21.76
CA LEU A 4 -12.78 -3.72 20.67
C LEU A 4 -13.56 -2.69 19.84
N SER A 5 -14.10 -1.66 20.49
CA SER A 5 -14.86 -0.57 19.87
C SER A 5 -14.03 0.34 18.94
N HIS A 6 -12.70 0.41 19.13
CA HIS A 6 -11.83 1.30 18.36
C HIS A 6 -11.25 0.65 17.10
N TYR A 7 -11.25 -0.68 17.00
CA TYR A 7 -10.73 -1.38 15.81
C TYR A 7 -11.41 -0.98 14.50
N PRO A 8 -12.74 -0.82 14.42
CA PRO A 8 -13.39 -0.40 13.17
C PRO A 8 -12.83 0.91 12.63
N ALA A 9 -12.71 1.94 13.49
CA ALA A 9 -12.17 3.24 13.09
C ALA A 9 -10.70 3.15 12.67
N ALA A 10 -9.87 2.42 13.43
CA ALA A 10 -8.45 2.24 13.12
C ALA A 10 -8.25 1.48 11.79
N ILE A 11 -9.03 0.43 11.53
CA ILE A 11 -9.00 -0.33 10.28
C ILE A 11 -9.43 0.56 9.10
N THR A 12 -10.47 1.37 9.27
CA THR A 12 -10.91 2.31 8.23
C THR A 12 -9.81 3.34 7.91
N GLN A 13 -9.17 3.93 8.92
CA GLN A 13 -8.08 4.88 8.73
C GLN A 13 -6.88 4.24 8.02
N ALA A 14 -6.49 3.02 8.43
CA ALA A 14 -5.41 2.28 7.77
C ALA A 14 -5.76 1.95 6.31
N ALA A 15 -7.01 1.58 6.02
CA ALA A 15 -7.46 1.33 4.65
C ALA A 15 -7.48 2.61 3.79
N GLN A 16 -7.90 3.75 4.36
CA GLN A 16 -7.82 5.05 3.70
C GLN A 16 -6.37 5.41 3.35
N ARG A 17 -5.43 5.15 4.26
CA ARG A 17 -4.01 5.39 4.00
C ARG A 17 -3.48 4.57 2.81
N VAL A 18 -3.88 3.31 2.69
CA VAL A 18 -3.53 2.48 1.52
C VAL A 18 -4.08 3.11 0.23
N ASN A 19 -5.34 3.56 0.24
CA ASN A 19 -5.96 4.19 -0.94
C ASN A 19 -5.29 5.51 -1.35
N GLU A 20 -4.87 6.32 -0.37
CA GLU A 20 -4.11 7.55 -0.64
C GLU A 20 -2.77 7.25 -1.32
N LEU A 21 -2.03 6.26 -0.81
CA LEU A 21 -0.77 5.81 -1.40
C LEU A 21 -0.98 5.27 -2.82
N ASP A 22 -2.08 4.55 -3.06
CA ASP A 22 -2.46 4.11 -4.40
C ASP A 22 -2.72 5.27 -5.36
N SER A 23 -3.45 6.29 -4.92
CA SER A 23 -3.67 7.49 -5.73
C SER A 23 -2.36 8.21 -6.07
N GLN A 24 -1.46 8.32 -5.08
CA GLN A 24 -0.14 8.93 -5.28
C GLN A 24 0.72 8.12 -6.26
N LEU A 25 0.72 6.79 -6.16
CA LEU A 25 1.40 5.90 -7.11
C LEU A 25 0.89 6.10 -8.54
N MET A 26 -0.43 6.16 -8.73
CA MET A 26 -1.03 6.39 -10.04
C MET A 26 -0.61 7.75 -10.64
N ALA A 27 -0.55 8.80 -9.81
CA ALA A 27 -0.11 10.12 -10.24
C ALA A 27 1.37 10.13 -10.67
N VAL A 28 2.25 9.50 -9.88
CA VAL A 28 3.68 9.38 -10.21
C VAL A 28 3.89 8.54 -11.48
N GLN A 29 3.15 7.43 -11.64
CA GLN A 29 3.22 6.62 -12.85
C GLN A 29 2.79 7.41 -14.09
N GLN A 30 1.76 8.25 -13.99
CA GLN A 30 1.36 9.12 -15.09
C GLN A 30 2.47 10.13 -15.44
N GLN A 31 3.15 10.68 -14.44
CA GLN A 31 4.27 11.59 -14.64
C GLN A 31 5.46 10.90 -15.33
N ILE A 32 5.81 9.69 -14.88
CA ILE A 32 6.82 8.84 -15.52
C ILE A 32 6.48 8.61 -16.99
N ASN A 33 5.25 8.18 -17.30
CA ASN A 33 4.81 7.91 -18.66
C ASN A 33 4.93 9.15 -19.57
N ARG A 34 4.72 10.36 -19.02
CA ARG A 34 4.90 11.62 -19.77
C ARG A 34 6.37 11.87 -20.10
N PHE A 35 7.29 11.63 -19.17
CA PHE A 35 8.72 11.76 -19.43
C PHE A 35 9.21 10.76 -20.47
N GLU A 36 8.76 9.51 -20.36
CA GLU A 36 9.09 8.46 -21.32
C GLU A 36 8.54 8.76 -22.71
N GLY A 37 7.27 9.18 -22.81
CA GLY A 37 6.68 9.59 -24.08
C GLY A 37 7.40 10.79 -24.72
N ASN A 38 7.91 11.73 -23.92
CA ASN A 38 8.72 12.83 -24.46
C ASN A 38 10.10 12.34 -24.95
N ALA A 39 10.74 11.41 -24.23
CA ALA A 39 11.99 10.80 -24.67
C ALA A 39 11.82 9.99 -25.96
N ASP A 40 10.72 9.25 -26.07
CA ASP A 40 10.33 8.51 -27.28
C ASP A 40 10.13 9.48 -28.46
N ARG A 41 9.45 10.60 -28.23
CA ARG A 41 9.28 11.66 -29.24
C ARG A 41 10.62 12.20 -29.70
N VAL A 42 11.54 12.53 -28.78
CA VAL A 42 12.87 13.04 -29.12
C VAL A 42 13.63 12.03 -29.97
N ALA A 43 13.66 10.75 -29.58
CA ALA A 43 14.33 9.70 -30.34
C ALA A 43 13.67 9.43 -31.71
N ALA A 44 12.34 9.57 -31.82
CA ALA A 44 11.63 9.33 -33.07
C ALA A 44 11.89 10.39 -34.14
N PHE A 45 12.09 11.65 -33.74
CA PHE A 45 12.34 12.78 -34.64
C PHE A 45 13.83 13.10 -34.85
N ASP A 46 14.73 12.30 -34.26
CA ASP A 46 16.17 12.41 -34.47
C ASP A 46 16.56 11.72 -35.78
N MET A 47 16.87 12.52 -36.80
CA MET A 47 17.16 12.05 -38.16
C MET A 47 18.48 11.28 -38.27
N ASP A 48 19.38 11.41 -37.29
CA ASP A 48 20.68 10.73 -37.31
C ASP A 48 20.59 9.26 -36.86
N LEU A 49 19.45 8.86 -36.27
CA LEU A 49 19.22 7.51 -35.76
C LEU A 49 18.68 6.58 -36.87
N LYS A 50 19.53 5.67 -37.32
CA LYS A 50 19.33 4.75 -38.45
C LYS A 50 18.68 3.43 -38.05
N ASN A 51 18.67 3.08 -36.77
CA ASN A 51 18.14 1.81 -36.30
C ASN A 51 17.50 1.90 -34.89
N ASP A 52 16.80 0.84 -34.50
CA ASP A 52 16.10 0.76 -33.20
C ASP A 52 17.05 0.81 -32.00
N ALA A 53 18.25 0.22 -32.11
CA ALA A 53 19.24 0.25 -31.04
C ALA A 53 19.70 1.69 -30.74
N GLN A 54 19.91 2.50 -31.79
CA GLN A 54 20.24 3.92 -31.68
C GLN A 54 19.08 4.73 -31.07
N ARG A 55 17.82 4.42 -31.43
CA ARG A 55 16.64 5.06 -30.81
C ARG A 55 16.51 4.74 -29.33
N LYS A 56 16.72 3.48 -28.94
CA LYS A 56 16.73 3.07 -27.53
C LYS A 56 17.86 3.72 -26.74
N ALA A 57 19.06 3.77 -27.31
CA ALA A 57 20.20 4.47 -26.70
C ALA A 57 19.89 5.97 -26.51
N ARG A 58 19.34 6.63 -27.53
CA ARG A 58 18.96 8.04 -27.46
C ARG A 58 17.89 8.30 -26.40
N ARG A 59 16.84 7.47 -26.37
CA ARG A 59 15.80 7.53 -25.33
C ARG A 59 16.40 7.41 -23.93
N PHE A 60 17.31 6.45 -23.74
CA PHE A 60 18.01 6.27 -22.47
C PHE A 60 18.83 7.50 -22.08
N GLU A 61 19.62 8.08 -23.00
CA GLU A 61 20.39 9.31 -22.74
C GLU A 61 19.50 10.46 -22.28
N VAL A 62 18.36 10.67 -22.95
CA VAL A 62 17.41 11.73 -22.62
C VAL A 62 16.84 11.54 -21.21
N LEU A 63 16.49 10.31 -20.84
CA LEU A 63 15.95 10.00 -19.52
C LEU A 63 17.03 10.05 -18.42
N LEU A 64 18.26 9.67 -18.74
CA LEU A 64 19.39 9.64 -17.80
C LEU A 64 19.70 11.03 -17.25
N VAL A 65 19.66 12.06 -18.10
CA VAL A 65 19.93 13.45 -17.69
C VAL A 65 18.71 14.19 -17.14
N ASN A 66 17.52 13.60 -17.23
CA ASN A 66 16.29 14.20 -16.73
C ASN A 66 16.15 13.98 -15.21
N GLN A 67 16.54 14.98 -14.43
CA GLN A 67 16.48 14.94 -12.96
C GLN A 67 15.06 14.71 -12.42
N GLU A 68 14.03 15.25 -13.08
CA GLU A 68 12.65 15.09 -12.64
C GLU A 68 12.11 13.67 -12.91
N TYR A 69 12.61 13.00 -13.96
CA TYR A 69 12.35 11.58 -14.17
C TYR A 69 13.00 10.72 -13.10
N GLN A 70 14.26 11.00 -12.74
CA GLN A 70 14.97 10.27 -11.67
C GLN A 70 14.23 10.42 -10.33
N LYS A 71 13.86 11.65 -9.96
CA LYS A 71 13.05 11.91 -8.76
C LYS A 71 11.71 11.17 -8.78
N ALA A 72 11.04 11.12 -9.94
CA ALA A 72 9.78 10.40 -10.08
C ALA A 72 9.96 8.88 -9.90
N MET A 73 11.08 8.32 -10.37
CA MET A 73 11.43 6.91 -10.14
C MET A 73 11.73 6.61 -8.67
N ASP A 74 12.50 7.48 -8.00
CA ASP A 74 12.78 7.35 -6.56
C ASP A 74 11.48 7.44 -5.75
N MET A 75 10.60 8.38 -6.10
CA MET A 75 9.28 8.53 -5.49
C MET A 75 8.40 7.29 -5.70
N LEU A 76 8.42 6.71 -6.91
CA LEU A 76 7.68 5.48 -7.21
C LEU A 76 8.16 4.34 -6.31
N LEU A 77 9.47 4.18 -6.16
CA LEU A 77 10.07 3.15 -5.30
C LEU A 77 9.66 3.35 -3.83
N GLN A 78 9.77 4.58 -3.33
CA GLN A 78 9.41 4.93 -1.96
C GLN A 78 7.93 4.66 -1.69
N LEU A 79 7.04 5.16 -2.55
CA LEU A 79 5.59 4.97 -2.39
C LEU A 79 5.18 3.49 -2.50
N THR A 80 5.91 2.69 -3.30
CA THR A 80 5.67 1.25 -3.40
C THR A 80 5.99 0.55 -2.07
N ALA A 81 7.11 0.91 -1.45
CA ALA A 81 7.47 0.40 -0.13
C ALA A 81 6.47 0.86 0.94
N ASP A 82 6.10 2.14 0.94
CA ASP A 82 5.14 2.70 1.89
C ASP A 82 3.76 2.05 1.76
N LYS A 83 3.30 1.77 0.54
CA LYS A 83 2.04 1.03 0.30
C LYS A 83 2.12 -0.38 0.87
N ALA A 84 3.21 -1.10 0.63
CA ALA A 84 3.40 -2.44 1.18
C ALA A 84 3.34 -2.43 2.72
N ASN A 85 4.00 -1.45 3.35
CA ASN A 85 3.96 -1.27 4.81
C ASN A 85 2.55 -0.92 5.32
N ALA A 86 1.82 -0.04 4.63
CA ALA A 86 0.46 0.33 4.99
C ALA A 86 -0.51 -0.87 4.88
N ILE A 87 -0.34 -1.72 3.86
CA ILE A 87 -1.10 -2.98 3.72
C ILE A 87 -0.79 -3.92 4.88
N ALA A 88 0.50 -4.12 5.20
CA ALA A 88 0.90 -4.95 6.33
C ALA A 88 0.28 -4.45 7.65
N HIS A 89 0.25 -3.13 7.86
CA HIS A 89 -0.38 -2.53 9.04
C HIS A 89 -1.90 -2.74 9.08
N LEU A 90 -2.59 -2.59 7.95
CA LEU A 90 -4.02 -2.85 7.84
C LEU A 90 -4.35 -4.32 8.19
N GLU A 91 -3.59 -5.26 7.63
CA GLU A 91 -3.78 -6.69 7.92
C GLU A 91 -3.45 -7.04 9.36
N TYR A 92 -2.43 -6.41 9.94
CA TYR A 92 -2.12 -6.54 11.35
C TYR A 92 -3.32 -6.13 12.23
N LEU A 93 -3.95 -4.98 11.96
CA LEU A 93 -5.13 -4.53 12.70
C LEU A 93 -6.33 -5.48 12.54
N ARG A 94 -6.55 -6.01 11.33
CA ARG A 94 -7.62 -7.00 11.06
C ARG A 94 -7.40 -8.31 11.83
N ASN A 95 -6.16 -8.76 11.89
CA ASN A 95 -5.77 -9.96 12.63
C ASN A 95 -5.93 -9.76 14.13
N GLN A 96 -5.44 -8.63 14.67
CA GLN A 96 -5.64 -8.27 16.07
C GLN A 96 -7.12 -8.19 16.45
N PHE A 97 -7.95 -7.59 15.61
CA PHE A 97 -9.38 -7.51 15.86
C PHE A 97 -10.03 -8.90 15.89
N SER A 98 -9.60 -9.81 15.00
CA SER A 98 -10.07 -11.19 14.98
C SER A 98 -9.70 -11.95 16.26
N VAL A 99 -8.45 -11.81 16.72
CA VAL A 99 -7.99 -12.38 18.00
C VAL A 99 -8.80 -11.82 19.17
N ALA A 100 -8.94 -10.49 19.27
CA ALA A 100 -9.69 -9.85 20.35
C ALA A 100 -11.15 -10.30 20.41
N LYS A 101 -11.80 -10.54 19.26
CA LYS A 101 -13.16 -11.11 19.21
C LYS A 101 -13.22 -12.53 19.76
N LEU A 102 -12.22 -13.37 19.45
CA LEU A 102 -12.17 -14.74 19.95
C LEU A 102 -11.94 -14.77 21.46
N GLU A 103 -11.01 -13.95 21.96
CA GLU A 103 -10.75 -13.80 23.40
C GLU A 103 -11.99 -13.32 24.16
N ALA A 104 -12.71 -12.33 23.63
CA ALA A 104 -13.95 -11.85 24.24
C ALA A 104 -15.05 -12.94 24.26
N ARG A 105 -15.19 -13.72 23.20
CA ARG A 105 -16.14 -14.85 23.16
C ARG A 105 -15.77 -15.94 24.15
N LEU A 106 -14.48 -16.25 24.28
CA LEU A 106 -14.00 -17.22 25.26
C LEU A 106 -14.30 -16.75 26.68
N ALA A 107 -14.05 -15.47 26.98
CA ALA A 107 -14.36 -14.89 28.28
C ALA A 107 -15.86 -14.95 28.61
N ILE A 108 -16.73 -14.66 27.64
CA ILE A 108 -18.20 -14.79 27.80
C ILE A 108 -18.57 -16.26 28.06
N ALA A 109 -18.02 -17.20 27.29
CA ALA A 109 -18.32 -18.63 27.46
C ALA A 109 -17.89 -19.14 28.84
N GLN A 110 -16.69 -18.76 29.31
CA GLN A 110 -16.20 -19.11 30.65
C GLN A 110 -17.11 -18.55 31.75
N GLN A 111 -17.55 -17.29 31.62
CA GLN A 111 -18.50 -16.71 32.57
C GLN A 111 -19.81 -17.47 32.61
N LEU A 112 -20.37 -17.84 31.45
CA LEU A 112 -21.63 -18.61 31.38
C LEU A 112 -21.48 -20.00 32.03
N THR A 113 -20.38 -20.71 31.76
CA THR A 113 -20.11 -22.01 32.40
C THR A 113 -19.98 -21.87 33.92
N ASP A 114 -19.30 -20.83 34.40
CA ASP A 114 -19.17 -20.56 35.84
C ASP A 114 -20.53 -20.23 36.49
N PHE A 115 -21.41 -19.50 35.79
CA PHE A 115 -22.77 -19.21 36.24
C PHE A 115 -23.63 -20.48 36.33
N GLU A 116 -23.65 -21.30 35.28
CA GLU A 116 -24.38 -22.58 35.28
C GLU A 116 -23.88 -23.53 36.38
N SER A 117 -22.57 -23.56 36.60
CA SER A 117 -21.94 -24.35 37.68
C SER A 117 -22.39 -23.90 39.07
N ARG A 118 -22.60 -22.59 39.27
CA ARG A 118 -23.08 -22.05 40.56
C ARG A 118 -24.56 -22.31 40.77
N GLU A 119 -25.39 -22.19 39.74
CA GLU A 119 -26.82 -22.53 39.80
C GLU A 119 -27.05 -24.02 40.11
N LEU A 120 -26.25 -24.92 39.52
CA LEU A 120 -26.36 -26.37 39.73
C LEU A 120 -25.95 -26.82 41.15
N VAL A 121 -25.11 -26.04 41.85
CA VAL A 121 -24.66 -26.36 43.22
C VAL A 121 -25.57 -25.73 44.29
N GLY A 122 -26.58 -24.94 43.90
CA GLY A 122 -27.63 -24.45 44.81
C GLY A 122 -27.13 -23.52 45.92
N LEU A 123 -26.22 -22.60 45.59
CA LEU A 123 -25.86 -21.45 46.44
C LEU A 123 -26.66 -20.21 46.05
#